data_AF-A0A348N566-F1
#
_entry.id   AF-A0A348N566-F1
#
_cell.length_a   1.000
_cell.length_b   1.000
_cell.length_c   1.000
_cell.angle_alpha   90.00
_cell.angle_beta   90.00
_cell.angle_gamma   90.00
#
_symmetry.space_group_name_H-M   'P 1'
#
loop_
_entity.id
_entity.type
_entity.pdbx_description
1 polymer ?
#
loop_
_entity_poly.entity_id
_entity_poly.type
_entity_poly.pdbx_seq_one_letter_code
_entity_poly.pdbx_strand_id
1 'polypeptide(L)'
;KTESGGRIHTSTATVSVMPEAEDIDIEIDEKDIRIDVMRASGNGGQCVNTTDSAVRLTYYPENIVIYSQTEKSQLQNKNKAFALLKTKLYDLERQRKIAEESAEKLSQIGTGDRSEKIRTYNFPDGRVTDHRINLTLYKLDKILNGDIQEIIDALIAADQAAKLLKMNEAS
;
A
#
# COMPACT_ATOMS: atom_id res chain seq x y z
N LYS A 1 -22.37 23.27 7.77
CA LYS A 1 -21.94 24.64 7.41
C LYS A 1 -21.37 25.28 8.68
N THR A 2 -20.10 25.67 8.67
CA THR A 2 -19.38 26.19 9.85
C THR A 2 -19.17 27.71 9.79
N GLU A 3 -19.75 28.40 8.81
CA GLU A 3 -19.50 29.81 8.54
C GLU A 3 -20.75 30.67 8.74
N SER A 4 -20.60 31.75 9.50
CA SER A 4 -21.68 32.63 9.95
C SER A 4 -21.86 33.88 9.08
N GLY A 5 -20.88 34.20 8.23
CA GLY A 5 -20.78 35.48 7.50
C GLY A 5 -21.23 35.45 6.03
N GLY A 6 -21.57 34.29 5.48
CA GLY A 6 -22.03 34.15 4.09
C GLY A 6 -20.93 34.35 3.05
N ARG A 7 -19.65 34.27 3.43
CA ARG A 7 -18.52 34.40 2.52
C ARG A 7 -18.30 33.09 1.77
N ILE A 8 -18.01 33.20 0.47
CA ILE A 8 -17.64 32.04 -0.34
C ILE A 8 -16.21 31.64 0.01
N HIS A 9 -16.05 30.39 0.46
CA HIS A 9 -14.75 29.77 0.72
C HIS A 9 -14.42 28.79 -0.40
N THR A 10 -13.15 28.71 -0.77
CA THR A 10 -12.66 27.65 -1.67
C THR A 10 -11.93 26.59 -0.85
N SER A 11 -12.39 25.35 -0.96
CA SER A 11 -11.74 24.19 -0.36
C SER A 11 -11.16 23.29 -1.46
N THR A 12 -10.11 22.55 -1.13
CA THR A 12 -9.54 21.49 -1.98
C THR A 12 -9.86 20.13 -1.39
N ALA A 13 -9.99 19.12 -2.24
CA ALA A 13 -10.18 17.72 -1.85
C ALA A 13 -9.40 16.83 -2.82
N THR A 14 -8.74 15.80 -2.27
CA THR A 14 -7.91 14.86 -3.02
C THR A 14 -8.57 13.50 -3.02
N VAL A 15 -8.64 12.85 -4.18
CA VAL A 15 -9.18 11.50 -4.33
C VAL A 15 -8.12 10.65 -5.03
N SER A 16 -7.76 9.53 -4.44
CA SER A 16 -6.89 8.51 -5.05
C SER A 16 -7.69 7.23 -5.19
N VAL A 17 -7.47 6.51 -6.29
CA VAL A 17 -8.15 5.26 -6.62
C VAL A 17 -7.09 4.19 -6.76
N MET A 18 -7.22 3.14 -5.96
CA MET A 18 -6.30 2.00 -5.91
C MET A 18 -7.14 0.71 -5.96
N PRO A 19 -6.65 -0.35 -6.61
CA PRO A 19 -7.33 -1.65 -6.59
C PRO A 19 -7.38 -2.23 -5.18
N GLU A 20 -8.26 -3.21 -4.96
CA GLU A 20 -8.32 -3.93 -3.68
C GLU A 20 -7.01 -4.68 -3.43
N ALA A 21 -6.49 -4.57 -2.20
CA ALA A 21 -5.26 -5.22 -1.81
C ALA A 21 -5.53 -6.70 -1.50
N GLU A 22 -4.74 -7.60 -2.11
CA GLU A 22 -4.71 -9.01 -1.75
C GLU A 22 -3.89 -9.25 -0.48
N ASP A 23 -4.35 -10.19 0.35
CA ASP A 23 -3.64 -10.63 1.54
C ASP A 23 -2.23 -11.14 1.19
N ILE A 24 -1.25 -10.77 2.00
CA ILE A 24 0.13 -11.21 1.83
C ILE A 24 0.24 -12.63 2.39
N ASP A 25 0.16 -13.65 1.54
CA ASP A 25 0.55 -15.00 1.94
C ASP A 25 2.06 -15.17 1.79
N ILE A 26 2.68 -15.73 2.82
CA ILE A 26 4.13 -15.95 2.86
C ILE A 26 4.36 -17.43 2.97
N GLU A 27 4.67 -18.00 1.81
CA GLU A 27 5.21 -19.35 1.69
C GLU A 27 6.71 -19.32 1.94
N ILE A 28 7.17 -20.22 2.81
CA ILE A 28 8.56 -20.36 3.17
C ILE A 28 9.00 -21.73 2.67
N ASP A 29 9.85 -21.79 1.64
CA ASP A 29 10.45 -23.05 1.19
C ASP A 29 11.53 -23.47 2.20
N GLU A 30 11.47 -24.73 2.64
CA GLU A 30 12.46 -25.30 3.56
C GLU A 30 13.87 -25.34 2.95
N LYS A 31 13.99 -25.33 1.61
CA LYS A 31 15.29 -25.30 0.91
C LYS A 31 16.08 -24.01 1.14
N ASP A 32 15.36 -22.91 1.39
CA ASP A 32 15.95 -21.58 1.60
C ASP A 32 16.37 -21.36 3.06
N ILE A 33 16.18 -22.37 3.91
CA ILE A 33 16.45 -22.31 5.33
C ILE A 33 17.60 -23.23 5.71
N ARG A 34 18.56 -22.67 6.44
CA ARG A 34 19.55 -23.43 7.19
C ARG A 34 19.27 -23.36 8.67
N ILE A 35 19.24 -24.53 9.31
CA ILE A 35 19.06 -24.68 10.75
C ILE A 35 20.37 -25.18 11.33
N ASP A 36 21.03 -24.37 12.14
CA ASP A 36 22.16 -24.80 12.95
C ASP A 36 21.70 -24.99 14.40
N VAL A 37 22.07 -26.13 14.99
CA VAL A 37 21.77 -26.47 16.38
C VAL A 37 23.03 -26.25 17.20
N MET A 38 22.90 -25.58 18.35
CA MET A 38 24.02 -25.24 19.22
C MET A 38 23.64 -25.37 20.68
N ARG A 39 24.66 -25.30 21.54
CA ARG A 39 24.47 -25.25 22.98
C ARG A 39 23.88 -23.91 23.37
N ALA A 40 22.86 -23.95 24.22
CA ALA A 40 22.28 -22.75 24.78
C ALA A 40 23.34 -22.05 25.67
N SER A 41 23.48 -20.73 25.52
CA SER A 41 24.36 -19.93 26.37
C SER A 41 23.57 -19.31 27.51
N GLY A 42 23.97 -19.51 28.77
CA GLY A 42 23.38 -18.82 29.92
C GLY A 42 23.50 -19.58 31.24
N ASN A 43 22.88 -19.00 32.28
CA ASN A 43 22.89 -19.51 33.65
C ASN A 43 21.98 -20.74 33.78
N GLY A 44 22.41 -21.88 33.26
CA GLY A 44 21.75 -23.16 33.50
C GLY A 44 22.75 -24.17 34.04
N GLY A 45 22.29 -25.02 34.95
CA GLY A 45 23.10 -26.09 35.53
C GLY A 45 23.57 -27.12 34.49
N GLN A 46 23.94 -28.32 34.93
CA GLN A 46 24.52 -29.36 34.07
C GLN A 46 23.77 -29.57 32.73
N CYS A 47 22.42 -29.52 32.73
CA CYS A 47 21.62 -29.68 31.51
C CYS A 47 21.89 -28.65 30.40
N VAL A 48 22.27 -27.41 30.72
CA VAL A 48 22.56 -26.38 29.69
C VAL A 48 23.92 -26.57 29.06
N ASN A 49 24.88 -27.16 29.79
CA ASN A 49 26.22 -27.44 29.29
C ASN A 49 26.28 -28.71 28.42
N THR A 50 25.34 -29.65 28.59
CA THR A 50 25.33 -30.94 27.90
C THR A 50 24.27 -31.10 26.82
N THR A 51 23.19 -30.32 26.85
CA THR A 51 22.07 -30.46 25.89
C THR A 51 22.12 -29.40 24.80
N ASP A 52 22.17 -29.84 23.54
CA ASP A 52 22.12 -28.96 22.37
C ASP A 52 20.66 -28.55 22.08
N SER A 53 20.18 -27.50 22.75
CA SER A 53 18.77 -27.06 22.66
C SER A 53 18.56 -25.74 21.90
N ALA A 54 19.60 -24.93 21.68
CA ALA A 54 19.48 -23.64 20.99
C ALA A 54 19.49 -23.83 19.48
N VAL A 55 18.65 -23.05 18.78
CA VAL A 55 18.46 -23.12 17.33
C VAL A 55 18.78 -21.78 16.71
N ARG A 56 19.66 -21.78 15.70
CA ARG A 56 19.87 -20.67 14.77
C ARG A 56 19.23 -21.02 13.45
N LEU A 57 18.29 -20.21 13.01
CA LEU A 57 17.66 -20.29 11.71
C LEU A 57 18.23 -19.18 10.83
N THR A 58 18.74 -19.54 9.64
CA THR A 58 19.19 -18.61 8.61
C THR A 58 18.30 -18.76 7.39
N TYR A 59 17.67 -17.68 6.95
CA TYR A 59 16.91 -17.60 5.71
C TYR A 59 17.74 -16.86 4.67
N TYR A 60 18.14 -17.56 3.61
CA TYR A 60 19.10 -17.05 2.63
C TYR A 60 18.58 -15.90 1.75
N PRO A 61 17.34 -15.93 1.22
CA PRO A 61 16.88 -14.91 0.28
C PRO A 61 16.97 -13.47 0.81
N GLU A 62 16.56 -13.26 2.07
CA GLU A 62 16.62 -11.95 2.74
C GLU A 62 17.81 -11.83 3.73
N ASN A 63 18.68 -12.85 3.79
CA ASN A 63 19.79 -12.96 4.75
C ASN A 63 19.37 -12.75 6.22
N ILE A 64 18.17 -13.22 6.58
CA ILE A 64 17.63 -13.06 7.93
C ILE A 64 18.14 -14.19 8.81
N VAL A 65 18.79 -13.83 9.93
CA VAL A 65 19.21 -14.79 10.95
C VAL A 65 18.39 -14.60 12.22
N ILE A 66 17.83 -15.69 12.73
CA ILE A 66 17.01 -15.73 13.93
C ILE A 66 17.60 -16.74 14.91
N TYR A 67 17.72 -16.31 16.16
CA TYR A 67 18.24 -17.11 17.25
C TYR A 67 17.13 -17.40 18.24
N SER A 68 16.92 -18.67 18.59
CA SER A 68 15.93 -19.09 19.58
C SER A 68 16.53 -20.08 20.58
N GLN A 69 16.50 -19.70 21.87
CA GLN A 69 17.06 -20.48 22.98
C GLN A 69 16.19 -20.42 24.24
N THR A 70 14.94 -19.97 24.10
CA THR A 70 14.07 -19.66 25.24
C THR A 70 13.57 -20.93 25.94
N GLU A 71 13.32 -21.99 25.18
CA GLU A 71 12.76 -23.24 25.69
C GLU A 71 13.84 -24.29 25.92
N LYS A 72 13.53 -25.27 26.77
CA LYS A 72 14.43 -26.41 27.03
C LYS A 72 14.49 -27.40 25.86
N SER A 73 13.45 -27.44 25.03
CA SER A 73 13.34 -28.36 23.89
C SER A 73 13.76 -27.71 22.58
N GLN A 74 14.61 -28.42 21.83
CA GLN A 74 15.05 -28.02 20.49
C GLN A 74 13.87 -27.81 19.53
N LEU A 75 12.89 -28.71 19.53
CA LEU A 75 11.73 -28.62 18.63
C LEU A 75 10.89 -27.37 18.90
N GLN A 76 10.73 -27.00 20.18
CA GLN A 76 10.02 -25.80 20.57
C GLN A 76 10.77 -24.54 20.14
N ASN A 77 12.11 -24.52 20.29
CA ASN A 77 12.94 -23.42 19.79
C ASN A 77 12.93 -23.32 18.27
N LYS A 78 12.93 -24.46 17.54
CA LYS A 78 12.75 -24.50 16.09
C LYS A 78 11.41 -23.86 15.70
N ASN A 79 10.29 -24.31 16.27
CA ASN A 79 8.96 -23.77 15.94
C ASN A 79 8.86 -22.27 16.24
N LYS A 80 9.45 -21.80 17.34
CA LYS A 80 9.52 -20.37 17.65
C LYS A 80 10.37 -19.59 16.64
N ALA A 81 11.50 -20.13 16.20
CA ALA A 81 12.33 -19.51 15.18
C ALA A 81 11.58 -19.37 13.84
N PHE A 82 10.81 -20.39 13.43
CA PHE A 82 9.95 -20.32 12.24
C PHE A 82 8.82 -19.31 12.39
N ALA A 83 8.15 -19.26 13.55
CA ALA A 83 7.11 -18.26 13.82
C ALA A 83 7.67 -16.83 13.72
N LEU A 84 8.84 -16.59 14.32
CA LEU A 84 9.53 -15.29 14.24
C LEU A 84 9.99 -14.96 12.81
N LEU A 85 10.42 -15.96 12.04
CA LEU A 85 10.76 -15.76 10.63
C LEU A 85 9.53 -15.32 9.84
N LYS A 86 8.40 -16.02 10.00
CA LYS A 86 7.15 -15.68 9.32
C LYS A 86 6.69 -14.27 9.67
N THR A 87 6.73 -13.88 10.95
CA THR A 87 6.40 -12.52 11.36
C THR A 87 7.34 -11.48 10.75
N LYS A 88 8.66 -11.71 10.75
CA LYS A 88 9.61 -10.78 10.15
C LYS A 88 9.43 -10.60 8.65
N LEU A 89 9.21 -11.70 7.93
CA LEU A 89 8.95 -11.65 6.48
C LEU A 89 7.65 -10.92 6.19
N TYR A 90 6.61 -11.15 7.00
CA TYR A 90 5.34 -10.44 6.90
C TYR A 90 5.50 -8.94 7.09
N ASP A 91 6.21 -8.52 8.12
CA ASP A 91 6.45 -7.10 8.36
C ASP A 91 7.24 -6.45 7.22
N LEU A 92 8.19 -7.18 6.64
CA LEU A 92 9.04 -6.69 5.54
C LEU A 92 8.23 -6.51 4.25
N GLU A 93 7.47 -7.54 3.84
CA GLU A 93 6.58 -7.46 2.68
C GLU A 93 5.49 -6.40 2.85
N ARG A 94 4.91 -6.32 4.06
CA ARG A 94 3.94 -5.28 4.39
C ARG A 94 4.54 -3.88 4.27
N GLN A 95 5.76 -3.68 4.75
CA GLN A 95 6.45 -2.39 4.61
C GLN A 95 6.75 -2.06 3.14
N ARG A 96 7.17 -3.05 2.34
CA ARG A 96 7.39 -2.88 0.90
C ARG A 96 6.09 -2.45 0.20
N LYS A 97 4.99 -3.17 0.41
CA LYS A 97 3.67 -2.82 -0.15
C LYS A 97 3.23 -1.43 0.27
N ILE A 98 3.29 -1.08 1.57
CA ILE A 98 2.91 0.25 2.05
C ILE A 98 3.76 1.34 1.41
N ALA A 99 5.07 1.11 1.24
CA ALA A 99 5.97 2.07 0.61
C ALA A 99 5.58 2.28 -0.87
N GLU A 100 5.32 1.20 -1.61
CA GLU A 100 4.88 1.23 -3.00
C GLU A 100 3.52 1.94 -3.13
N GLU A 101 2.52 1.53 -2.35
CA GLU A 101 1.20 2.15 -2.27
C GLU A 101 1.28 3.65 -1.95
N SER A 102 2.14 4.03 -0.99
CA SER A 102 2.33 5.43 -0.63
C SER A 102 2.94 6.25 -1.76
N ALA A 103 3.87 5.67 -2.51
CA ALA A 103 4.50 6.31 -3.66
C ALA A 103 3.50 6.48 -4.81
N GLU A 104 2.71 5.45 -5.12
CA GLU A 104 1.64 5.52 -6.12
C GLU A 104 0.59 6.56 -5.74
N LYS A 105 0.14 6.55 -4.48
CA LYS A 105 -0.83 7.52 -3.96
C LYS A 105 -0.30 8.95 -4.07
N LEU A 106 0.96 9.16 -3.73
CA LEU A 106 1.61 10.47 -3.87
C LEU A 106 1.69 10.90 -5.34
N SER A 107 1.98 9.96 -6.25
CA SER A 107 1.98 10.23 -7.68
C SER A 107 0.59 10.58 -8.23
N GLN A 108 -0.49 10.00 -7.69
CA GLN A 108 -1.86 10.31 -8.14
C GLN A 108 -2.36 11.66 -7.61
N ILE A 109 -2.04 12.00 -6.37
CA ILE A 109 -2.55 13.21 -5.70
C ILE A 109 -1.69 14.43 -6.03
N GLY A 110 -0.40 14.25 -6.28
CA GLY A 110 0.55 15.34 -6.43
C GLY A 110 0.77 16.09 -5.12
N THR A 111 0.80 17.42 -5.18
CA THR A 111 0.98 18.28 -4.00
C THR A 111 -0.33 18.58 -3.27
N GLY A 112 -1.47 18.26 -3.88
CA GLY A 112 -2.80 18.60 -3.35
C GLY A 112 -3.13 20.10 -3.42
N ASP A 113 -2.33 20.88 -4.14
CA ASP A 113 -2.54 22.32 -4.30
C ASP A 113 -3.66 22.62 -5.32
N ARG A 114 -4.26 23.81 -5.19
CA ARG A 114 -5.35 24.30 -6.05
C ARG A 114 -4.91 24.47 -7.51
N SER A 115 -3.61 24.63 -7.75
CA SER A 115 -3.03 24.73 -9.10
C SER A 115 -3.24 23.43 -9.90
N GLU A 116 -3.15 22.28 -9.24
CA GLU A 116 -3.24 20.92 -9.83
C GLU A 116 -4.68 20.37 -9.87
N LYS A 117 -5.69 21.24 -9.69
CA LYS A 117 -7.09 20.83 -9.64
C LYS A 117 -7.54 20.12 -10.93
N ILE A 118 -8.05 18.91 -10.77
CA ILE A 118 -8.66 18.15 -11.86
C ILE A 118 -10.07 18.66 -12.16
N ARG A 119 -10.81 19.07 -11.12
CA ARG A 119 -12.21 19.48 -11.24
C ARG A 119 -12.55 20.59 -10.26
N THR A 120 -13.45 21.48 -10.66
CA THR A 120 -13.99 22.55 -9.81
C THR A 120 -15.49 22.39 -9.65
N TYR A 121 -15.95 22.29 -8.41
CA TYR A 121 -17.35 22.27 -8.03
C TYR A 121 -17.72 23.66 -7.51
N ASN A 122 -18.54 24.39 -8.27
CA ASN A 122 -18.91 25.76 -7.96
C ASN A 122 -20.39 25.81 -7.57
N PHE A 123 -20.64 25.93 -6.27
CA PHE A 123 -21.98 25.96 -5.68
C PHE A 123 -22.80 27.20 -6.04
N PRO A 124 -22.27 28.44 -5.97
CA PRO A 124 -23.01 29.64 -6.40
C PRO A 124 -23.55 29.57 -7.83
N ASP A 125 -22.73 29.06 -8.77
CA ASP A 125 -23.10 28.96 -10.18
C ASP A 125 -23.78 27.63 -10.55
N GLY A 126 -23.92 26.70 -9.60
CA GLY A 126 -24.51 25.37 -9.83
C GLY A 126 -23.79 24.51 -10.88
N ARG A 127 -22.48 24.72 -11.07
CA ARG A 127 -21.70 24.08 -12.16
C ARG A 127 -20.53 23.25 -11.67
N VAL A 128 -20.15 22.29 -12.52
CA VAL A 128 -18.95 21.46 -12.38
C VAL A 128 -18.12 21.60 -13.65
N THR A 129 -16.84 21.90 -13.49
CA THR A 129 -15.88 21.99 -14.60
C THR A 129 -14.76 20.99 -14.40
N ASP A 130 -14.56 20.07 -15.35
CA ASP A 130 -13.40 19.17 -15.42
C ASP A 130 -12.32 19.80 -16.32
N HIS A 131 -11.16 20.11 -15.73
CA HIS A 131 -10.08 20.85 -16.40
C HIS A 131 -9.24 19.96 -17.31
N ARG A 132 -9.36 18.63 -17.25
CA ARG A 132 -8.60 17.72 -18.13
C ARG A 132 -9.03 17.84 -19.58
N ILE A 133 -10.32 18.04 -19.81
CA ILE A 133 -10.94 18.18 -21.14
C ILE A 133 -11.70 19.51 -21.30
N ASN A 134 -11.61 20.40 -20.31
CA ASN A 134 -12.34 21.68 -20.24
C ASN A 134 -13.87 21.54 -20.39
N LEU A 135 -14.44 20.43 -19.92
CA LEU A 135 -15.88 20.19 -19.95
C LEU A 135 -16.55 20.91 -18.78
N THR A 136 -17.60 21.71 -19.04
CA THR A 136 -18.40 22.38 -18.01
C THR A 136 -19.86 21.96 -18.10
N LEU A 137 -20.42 21.53 -16.96
CA LEU A 137 -21.81 21.07 -16.84
C LEU A 137 -22.54 21.87 -15.76
N TYR A 138 -23.76 22.33 -16.06
CA TYR A 138 -24.63 23.11 -15.16
C TYR A 138 -25.64 22.22 -14.44
N LYS A 139 -25.16 21.15 -13.82
CA LYS A 139 -25.98 20.16 -13.13
C LYS A 139 -25.30 19.64 -11.86
N LEU A 140 -24.78 20.56 -11.06
CA LEU A 140 -24.05 20.25 -9.84
C LEU A 140 -24.82 19.31 -8.90
N ASP A 141 -26.10 19.59 -8.64
CA ASP A 141 -26.90 18.78 -7.71
C ASP A 141 -27.05 17.33 -8.20
N LYS A 142 -27.22 17.11 -9.50
CA LYS A 142 -27.30 15.75 -10.07
C LYS A 142 -25.98 15.01 -9.93
N ILE A 143 -24.88 15.67 -10.23
CA ILE A 143 -23.53 15.10 -10.12
C ILE A 143 -23.22 14.72 -8.66
N LEU A 144 -23.58 15.58 -7.70
CA LEU A 144 -23.41 15.30 -6.27
C LEU A 144 -24.29 14.13 -5.79
N ASN A 145 -25.43 13.90 -6.43
CA ASN A 145 -26.32 12.78 -6.15
C ASN A 145 -25.92 11.47 -6.89
N GLY A 146 -24.78 11.45 -7.58
CA GLY A 146 -24.21 10.25 -8.21
C GLY A 146 -24.40 10.15 -9.73
N ASP A 147 -25.08 11.11 -10.37
CA ASP A 147 -25.23 11.17 -11.84
C ASP A 147 -23.97 11.77 -12.49
N ILE A 148 -22.86 11.05 -12.37
CA ILE A 148 -21.53 11.45 -12.86
C ILE A 148 -21.15 10.78 -14.19
N GLN A 149 -21.97 9.86 -14.68
CA GLN A 149 -21.65 9.00 -15.83
C GLN A 149 -21.28 9.81 -17.07
N GLU A 150 -21.97 10.91 -17.35
CA GLU A 150 -21.68 11.79 -18.48
C GLU A 150 -20.25 12.35 -18.46
N ILE A 151 -19.72 12.67 -17.27
CA ILE A 151 -18.34 13.15 -17.14
C ILE A 151 -17.36 12.00 -17.39
N ILE A 152 -17.68 10.80 -16.88
CA ILE A 152 -16.83 9.61 -17.05
C ILE A 152 -16.74 9.24 -18.54
N ASP A 153 -17.88 9.16 -19.23
CA ASP A 153 -17.93 8.79 -20.64
C ASP A 153 -17.16 9.80 -21.51
N ALA A 154 -17.32 11.09 -21.24
CA ALA A 154 -16.58 12.14 -21.95
C ALA A 154 -15.05 12.02 -21.74
N LEU A 155 -14.60 11.68 -20.53
CA LEU A 155 -13.19 11.46 -20.24
C LEU A 155 -12.65 10.20 -20.92
N ILE A 156 -13.41 9.10 -20.92
CA ILE A 156 -13.03 7.85 -21.60
C ILE A 156 -12.88 8.11 -23.10
N ALA A 157 -13.85 8.78 -23.72
CA ALA A 157 -13.80 9.11 -25.15
C ALA A 157 -12.58 9.98 -25.49
N ALA A 158 -12.27 10.99 -24.67
CA ALA A 158 -11.11 11.85 -24.86
C ALA A 158 -9.78 11.07 -24.71
N ASP A 159 -9.67 10.18 -23.73
CA ASP A 159 -8.49 9.34 -23.52
C ASP A 159 -8.29 8.34 -24.68
N GLN A 160 -9.36 7.71 -25.15
CA GLN A 160 -9.32 6.81 -26.30
C GLN A 160 -8.89 7.54 -27.58
N ALA A 161 -9.42 8.75 -27.82
CA ALA A 161 -9.01 9.57 -28.95
C ALA A 161 -7.53 9.96 -28.87
N ALA A 162 -7.04 10.35 -27.69
CA ALA A 162 -5.63 10.68 -27.48
C ALA A 162 -4.70 9.47 -27.70
N LYS A 163 -5.11 8.28 -27.25
CA LYS A 163 -4.36 7.04 -27.48
C LYS A 163 -4.28 6.66 -28.97
N LEU A 164 -5.40 6.76 -29.69
CA LEU A 164 -5.44 6.49 -31.13
C LEU A 164 -4.55 7.45 -31.92
N LEU A 165 -4.55 8.74 -31.58
CA LEU A 165 -3.67 9.73 -32.20
C LEU A 165 -2.19 9.39 -32.00
N LYS A 166 -1.78 9.05 -30.77
CA LYS A 166 -0.40 8.63 -30.48
C LYS A 166 0.01 7.38 -31.25
N MET A 167 -0.90 6.42 -31.45
CA MET A 167 -0.61 5.21 -32.23
C MET A 167 -0.43 5.51 -33.72
N ASN A 168 -1.22 6.45 -34.27
CA ASN A 168 -1.09 6.88 -35.67
C ASN A 168 0.18 7.72 -35.91
N GLU A 169 0.66 8.49 -34.93
CA GLU A 169 1.91 9.24 -35.05
C GLU A 169 3.16 8.36 -34.91
N ALA A 170 3.03 7.20 -34.26
CA ALA A 170 4.11 6.23 -34.10
C ALA A 170 4.22 5.21 -35.25
N SER A 171 3.28 5.23 -36.20
CA SER A 171 3.22 4.36 -37.39
C SER A 171 3.66 5.09 -38.64
#